data_AF-A0A1Y1WQR3-F1
#
_entry.id   AF-A0A1Y1WQR3-F1
#
_cell.length_a   1.000
_cell.length_b   1.000
_cell.length_c   1.000
_cell.angle_alpha   90.00
_cell.angle_beta   90.00
_cell.angle_gamma   90.00
#
_symmetry.space_group_name_H-M   'P 1'
#
loop_
_entity.id
_entity.type
_entity.pdbx_description
1 polymer ?
#
loop_
_entity_poly.entity_id
_entity_poly.type
_entity_poly.pdbx_seq_one_letter_code
_entity_poly.pdbx_strand_id
1 'polypeptide(L)'
;MQSENINTENSSNSDGILPTPSTPFTPISPSLENSFSLFASSLEHSIASLVNIINRNNNSIDLDSLPKIDPRRPNVCGWYSKFVSWLEYHNITDKELIFKLCKMATPDDHAEDLDVLLLYDDNNRIIYPQLFTIKKKLLSVVEGEKDPYRILEKIKTLSISSKQSIVDFNREYKKLYRKLDKKFKPAITVFDYVNSIKSRSEACKGIHVNKCTDLNEAYELAERYEEAHLKYSYHKPTSSTSHYFHQNKIQLNRSNTPNDNMNRKVTKESHVKEMEDLTQGVKEM
;
A
#
# COMPACT_ATOMS: atom_id res chain seq x y z
N MET A 1 -26.31 -41.34 51.20
CA MET A 1 -25.86 -41.46 52.61
C MET A 1 -24.35 -41.36 52.60
N GLN A 2 -23.82 -40.44 53.41
CA GLN A 2 -22.51 -40.40 54.09
C GLN A 2 -21.28 -40.90 53.29
N SER A 3 -20.32 -40.08 52.85
CA SER A 3 -19.37 -39.22 53.60
C SER A 3 -18.58 -39.94 54.69
N GLU A 4 -17.33 -40.29 54.37
CA GLU A 4 -16.16 -40.23 55.27
C GLU A 4 -14.99 -39.73 54.38
N ASN A 5 -14.45 -38.52 54.51
CA ASN A 5 -13.61 -37.94 55.59
C ASN A 5 -12.48 -38.89 56.01
N ILE A 6 -11.21 -38.54 56.23
CA ILE A 6 -10.33 -37.36 56.23
C ILE A 6 -8.92 -38.00 56.35
N ASN A 7 -7.87 -37.50 55.70
CA ASN A 7 -6.64 -37.11 56.42
C ASN A 7 -5.53 -36.56 55.54
N THR A 8 -4.81 -35.68 56.20
CA THR A 8 -3.90 -34.62 55.82
C THR A 8 -2.44 -35.04 55.71
N GLU A 9 -1.72 -34.24 54.91
CA GLU A 9 -0.36 -33.71 55.14
C GLU A 9 0.93 -34.53 54.86
N ASN A 10 1.70 -33.90 53.95
CA ASN A 10 3.13 -33.53 54.05
C ASN A 10 4.25 -34.54 53.73
N SER A 11 4.78 -34.35 52.51
CA SER A 11 6.19 -34.04 52.16
C SER A 11 7.30 -34.95 52.70
N SER A 12 8.01 -35.64 51.78
CA SER A 12 9.31 -35.18 51.24
C SER A 12 10.00 -36.26 50.38
N ASN A 13 10.36 -35.85 49.15
CA ASN A 13 11.49 -36.25 48.29
C ASN A 13 11.88 -37.73 48.08
N SER A 14 11.77 -38.22 46.85
CA SER A 14 12.90 -38.25 45.89
C SER A 14 12.53 -39.03 44.61
N ASP A 15 12.98 -38.48 43.47
CA ASP A 15 13.29 -39.12 42.19
C ASP A 15 12.21 -39.96 41.48
N GLY A 16 11.49 -39.30 40.58
CA GLY A 16 10.54 -39.91 39.64
C GLY A 16 10.75 -39.43 38.21
N ILE A 17 11.28 -40.33 37.39
CA ILE A 17 11.57 -40.25 35.96
C ILE A 17 10.39 -39.70 35.13
N LEU A 18 10.66 -38.74 34.24
CA LEU A 18 9.70 -38.22 33.26
C LEU A 18 9.49 -39.25 32.12
N PRO A 19 8.25 -39.56 31.71
CA PRO A 19 7.98 -40.49 30.61
C PRO A 19 8.10 -39.79 29.25
N THR A 20 8.72 -40.49 28.30
CA THR A 20 8.71 -40.19 26.86
C THR A 20 7.31 -40.42 26.27
N PRO A 21 6.90 -39.58 25.30
CA PRO A 21 6.02 -40.02 24.23
C PRO A 21 6.76 -40.02 22.91
N SER A 22 7.09 -41.22 22.46
CA SER A 22 7.47 -41.58 21.10
C SER A 22 6.34 -41.23 20.12
N THR A 23 6.59 -40.25 19.26
CA THR A 23 5.95 -40.17 17.95
C THR A 23 7.03 -40.29 16.88
N PRO A 24 6.88 -41.19 15.89
CA PRO A 24 7.86 -41.34 14.83
C PRO A 24 7.77 -40.12 13.91
N PHE A 25 8.86 -39.36 13.82
CA PHE A 25 9.05 -38.40 12.74
C PHE A 25 9.02 -39.18 11.42
N THR A 26 8.01 -38.90 10.60
CA THR A 26 8.07 -39.23 9.17
C THR A 26 9.36 -38.65 8.60
N PRO A 27 10.22 -39.46 7.94
CA PRO A 27 11.40 -38.91 7.29
C PRO A 27 10.95 -37.93 6.21
N ILE A 28 11.51 -36.72 6.27
CA ILE A 28 11.41 -35.73 5.21
C ILE A 28 11.89 -36.43 3.93
N SER A 29 11.13 -36.29 2.83
CA SER A 29 11.47 -36.94 1.57
C SER A 29 12.91 -36.62 1.15
N PRO A 30 13.70 -37.59 0.68
CA PRO A 30 15.10 -37.39 0.29
C PRO A 30 15.29 -36.35 -0.83
N SER A 31 14.21 -35.93 -1.51
CA SER A 31 14.24 -34.85 -2.48
C SER A 31 14.47 -33.46 -1.86
N LEU A 32 14.00 -33.21 -0.63
CA LEU A 32 14.17 -31.93 0.06
C LEU A 32 15.57 -31.78 0.67
N GLU A 33 16.10 -32.84 1.29
CA GLU A 33 17.48 -32.84 1.80
C GLU A 33 18.51 -32.70 0.67
N ASN A 34 18.28 -33.34 -0.48
CA ASN A 34 19.13 -33.13 -1.65
C ASN A 34 19.05 -31.69 -2.17
N SER A 35 17.88 -31.04 -2.11
CA SER A 35 17.72 -29.65 -2.56
C SER A 35 18.46 -28.66 -1.66
N PHE A 36 18.37 -28.82 -0.33
CA PHE A 36 19.12 -28.00 0.63
C PHE A 36 20.62 -28.27 0.59
N SER A 37 21.04 -29.53 0.43
CA SER A 37 22.45 -29.91 0.28
C SER A 37 23.07 -29.38 -1.01
N LEU A 38 22.32 -29.41 -2.12
CA LEU A 38 22.74 -28.83 -3.39
C LEU A 38 22.85 -27.30 -3.30
N PHE A 39 21.92 -26.64 -2.60
CA PHE A 39 21.94 -25.19 -2.41
C PHE A 39 23.12 -24.74 -1.54
N ALA A 40 23.36 -25.44 -0.42
CA ALA A 40 24.52 -25.18 0.45
C ALA A 40 25.85 -25.41 -0.30
N SER A 41 25.95 -26.50 -1.06
CA SER A 41 27.14 -26.80 -1.87
C SER A 41 27.38 -25.74 -2.96
N SER A 42 26.31 -25.24 -3.60
CA SER A 42 26.38 -24.18 -4.60
C SER A 42 26.83 -22.84 -4.00
N LEU A 43 26.34 -22.49 -2.81
CA LEU A 43 26.75 -21.27 -2.11
C LEU A 43 28.20 -21.36 -1.63
N GLU A 44 28.61 -22.49 -1.06
CA GLU A 44 29.99 -22.72 -0.60
C GLU A 44 30.98 -22.74 -1.78
N HIS A 45 30.63 -23.34 -2.91
CA HIS A 45 31.46 -23.30 -4.12
C HIS A 45 31.55 -21.88 -4.71
N SER A 46 30.47 -21.11 -4.65
CA SER A 46 30.46 -19.70 -5.07
C SER A 46 31.36 -18.85 -4.17
N ILE A 47 31.31 -19.06 -2.85
CA ILE A 47 32.16 -18.38 -1.87
C ILE A 47 33.64 -18.77 -2.06
N ALA A 48 33.96 -20.06 -2.21
CA ALA A 48 35.33 -20.53 -2.44
C ALA A 48 35.91 -20.02 -3.77
N SER A 49 35.11 -19.98 -4.83
CA SER A 49 35.48 -19.37 -6.11
C SER A 49 35.76 -17.87 -5.95
N LEU A 50 34.91 -17.15 -5.21
CA LEU A 50 35.08 -15.73 -4.91
C LEU A 50 36.33 -15.46 -4.08
N VAL A 51 36.58 -16.22 -3.02
CA VAL A 51 37.79 -16.11 -2.18
C VAL A 51 39.06 -16.30 -3.02
N ASN A 52 39.06 -17.24 -3.97
CA ASN A 52 40.20 -17.45 -4.86
C ASN A 52 40.40 -16.32 -5.89
N ILE A 53 39.32 -15.71 -6.38
CA ILE A 53 39.39 -14.52 -7.27
C ILE A 53 39.87 -13.31 -6.47
N ILE A 54 39.40 -13.14 -5.24
CA ILE A 54 39.76 -12.07 -4.30
C ILE A 54 41.25 -12.18 -3.91
N ASN A 55 41.73 -13.37 -3.58
CA ASN A 55 43.12 -13.62 -3.19
C ASN A 55 44.14 -13.32 -4.30
N ARG A 56 43.74 -13.36 -5.59
CA ARG A 56 44.61 -12.95 -6.71
C ARG A 56 44.91 -11.44 -6.72
N ASN A 57 44.12 -10.63 -6.02
CA ASN A 57 44.24 -9.16 -6.01
C ASN A 57 44.99 -8.60 -4.78
N ASN A 58 45.67 -9.44 -3.99
CA ASN A 58 46.55 -9.09 -2.84
C ASN A 58 45.94 -8.27 -1.69
N ASN A 59 44.65 -7.95 -1.73
CA ASN A 59 43.91 -7.32 -0.62
C ASN A 59 42.89 -8.31 -0.07
N SER A 60 43.00 -8.66 1.20
CA SER A 60 41.94 -9.39 1.93
C SER A 60 40.68 -8.53 1.90
N ILE A 61 39.70 -8.89 1.07
CA ILE A 61 38.42 -8.19 0.99
C ILE A 61 37.56 -8.65 2.17
N ASP A 62 37.23 -7.72 3.07
CA ASP A 62 36.31 -7.96 4.17
C ASP A 62 34.86 -7.92 3.65
N LEU A 63 34.28 -9.10 3.44
CA LEU A 63 32.90 -9.25 2.97
C LEU A 63 31.85 -8.83 4.01
N ASP A 64 32.20 -8.75 5.29
CA ASP A 64 31.27 -8.29 6.33
C ASP A 64 31.00 -6.79 6.21
N SER A 65 31.97 -6.05 5.64
CA SER A 65 31.84 -4.62 5.33
C SER A 65 31.08 -4.30 4.03
N LEU A 66 30.67 -5.32 3.27
CA LEU A 66 30.00 -5.15 1.97
C LEU A 66 28.68 -4.35 2.14
N PRO A 67 28.52 -3.21 1.45
CA PRO A 67 27.26 -2.47 1.50
C PRO A 67 26.11 -3.30 0.91
N LYS A 68 25.11 -3.63 1.73
CA LYS A 68 23.90 -4.34 1.31
C LYS A 68 22.71 -3.38 1.15
N ILE A 69 21.79 -3.73 0.27
CA ILE A 69 20.51 -3.03 0.14
C ILE A 69 19.59 -3.50 1.27
N ASP A 70 19.05 -2.56 2.04
CA ASP A 70 18.07 -2.86 3.08
C ASP A 70 16.75 -3.34 2.44
N PRO A 71 16.30 -4.59 2.68
CA PRO A 71 15.07 -5.11 2.11
C PRO A 71 13.82 -4.40 2.65
N ARG A 72 13.86 -3.81 3.85
CA ARG A 72 12.72 -3.11 4.46
C ARG A 72 12.56 -1.68 3.96
N ARG A 73 13.67 -1.03 3.61
CA ARG A 73 13.70 0.34 3.09
C ARG A 73 14.75 0.46 1.97
N PRO A 74 14.44 -0.06 0.77
CA PRO A 74 15.37 -0.04 -0.34
C PRO A 74 15.78 1.39 -0.72
N ASN A 75 17.09 1.58 -0.87
CA ASN A 75 17.69 2.81 -1.39
C ASN A 75 18.91 2.44 -2.23
N VAL A 76 18.66 1.94 -3.43
CA VAL A 76 19.60 1.58 -4.49
C VAL A 76 20.49 2.76 -4.85
N CYS A 77 19.99 4.01 -4.84
CA CYS A 77 20.85 5.17 -5.11
C CYS A 77 21.88 5.39 -4.00
N GLY A 78 21.47 5.34 -2.74
CA GLY A 78 22.36 5.44 -1.58
C GLY A 78 23.32 4.25 -1.47
N TRP A 79 22.83 3.04 -1.75
CA TRP A 79 23.64 1.84 -1.85
C TRP A 79 24.69 1.97 -2.94
N TYR A 80 24.32 2.38 -4.16
CA TYR A 80 25.23 2.52 -5.29
C TYR A 80 26.42 3.42 -4.96
N SER A 81 26.18 4.57 -4.33
CA SER A 81 27.27 5.48 -3.94
C SER A 81 28.21 4.83 -2.92
N LYS A 82 27.68 4.16 -1.90
CA LYS A 82 28.49 3.44 -0.89
C LYS A 82 29.28 2.28 -1.52
N PHE A 83 28.63 1.54 -2.42
CA PHE A 83 29.19 0.38 -3.09
C PHE A 83 30.33 0.79 -4.03
N VAL A 84 30.18 1.88 -4.79
CA VAL A 84 31.27 2.43 -5.62
C VAL A 84 32.48 2.82 -4.77
N SER A 85 32.28 3.57 -3.68
CA SER A 85 33.38 3.94 -2.78
C SER A 85 34.05 2.72 -2.14
N TRP A 86 33.27 1.68 -1.83
CA TRP A 86 33.79 0.42 -1.30
C TRP A 86 34.63 -0.33 -2.36
N LEU A 87 34.16 -0.42 -3.61
CA LEU A 87 34.95 -1.00 -4.71
C LEU A 87 36.27 -0.25 -4.94
N GLU A 88 36.23 1.09 -4.92
CA GLU A 88 37.41 1.94 -5.04
C GLU A 88 38.40 1.71 -3.90
N TYR A 89 37.91 1.63 -2.66
CA TYR A 89 38.73 1.36 -1.48
C TYR A 89 39.47 0.02 -1.56
N HIS A 90 38.80 -1.02 -2.09
CA HIS A 90 39.40 -2.35 -2.28
C HIS A 90 40.11 -2.53 -3.63
N ASN A 91 40.16 -1.49 -4.48
CA ASN A 91 40.74 -1.52 -5.82
C ASN A 91 40.14 -2.63 -6.74
N ILE A 92 38.82 -2.83 -6.65
CA ILE A 92 38.10 -3.86 -7.42
C ILE A 92 37.66 -3.30 -8.76
N THR A 93 38.17 -3.87 -9.84
CA THR A 93 37.84 -3.49 -11.23
C THR A 93 37.28 -4.63 -12.08
N ASP A 94 37.40 -5.87 -11.59
CA ASP A 94 36.93 -7.06 -12.30
C ASP A 94 35.40 -7.12 -12.38
N LYS A 95 34.86 -7.24 -13.59
CA LYS A 95 33.42 -7.15 -13.84
C LYS A 95 32.63 -8.36 -13.34
N GLU A 96 33.24 -9.55 -13.40
CA GLU A 96 32.62 -10.77 -12.88
C GLU A 96 32.46 -10.68 -11.35
N LEU A 97 33.54 -10.30 -10.67
CA LEU A 97 33.55 -10.09 -9.23
C LEU A 97 32.55 -9.01 -8.83
N ILE A 98 32.53 -7.86 -9.51
CA ILE A 98 31.55 -6.79 -9.27
C ILE A 98 30.12 -7.32 -9.40
N PHE A 99 29.84 -8.11 -10.44
CA PHE A 99 28.50 -8.68 -10.66
C PHE A 99 28.11 -9.64 -9.52
N LYS A 100 29.00 -10.55 -9.12
CA LYS A 100 28.75 -11.47 -7.99
C LYS A 100 28.54 -10.73 -6.67
N LEU A 101 29.34 -9.69 -6.39
CA LEU A 101 29.17 -8.83 -5.22
C LEU A 101 27.84 -8.07 -5.25
N CYS A 102 27.39 -7.62 -6.42
CA CYS A 102 26.06 -7.02 -6.57
C CYS A 102 24.95 -8.01 -6.22
N LYS A 103 25.06 -9.28 -6.65
CA LYS A 103 24.09 -10.33 -6.25
C LYS A 103 24.08 -10.51 -4.73
N MET A 104 25.24 -10.59 -4.10
CA MET A 104 25.36 -10.71 -2.63
C MET A 104 24.84 -9.50 -1.84
N ALA A 105 24.91 -8.32 -2.44
CA ALA A 105 24.42 -7.08 -1.85
C ALA A 105 22.91 -6.86 -2.05
N THR A 106 22.28 -7.65 -2.93
CA THR A 106 20.86 -7.56 -3.29
C THR A 106 20.04 -8.52 -2.42
N PRO A 107 18.80 -8.17 -2.01
CA PRO A 107 17.92 -9.11 -1.33
C PRO A 107 17.66 -10.36 -2.19
N ASP A 108 17.57 -11.53 -1.55
CA ASP A 108 17.52 -12.84 -2.23
C ASP A 108 16.43 -12.91 -3.32
N ASP A 109 15.25 -12.38 -3.05
CA ASP A 109 14.10 -12.34 -3.98
C ASP A 109 14.38 -11.60 -5.31
N HIS A 110 15.45 -10.80 -5.37
CA HIS A 110 15.83 -9.99 -6.54
C HIS A 110 17.23 -10.29 -7.06
N ALA A 111 17.99 -11.20 -6.44
CA ALA A 111 19.34 -11.50 -6.88
C ALA A 111 19.35 -12.21 -8.25
N GLU A 112 18.38 -13.09 -8.50
CA GLU A 112 18.21 -13.80 -9.78
C GLU A 112 17.74 -12.88 -10.90
N ASP A 113 17.01 -11.79 -10.57
CA ASP A 113 16.60 -10.77 -11.55
C ASP A 113 17.80 -10.11 -12.25
N LEU A 114 19.02 -10.22 -11.72
CA LEU A 114 20.23 -9.69 -12.35
C LEU A 114 20.79 -10.58 -13.45
N ASP A 115 20.47 -11.87 -13.46
CA ASP A 115 21.04 -12.82 -14.43
C ASP A 115 20.56 -12.54 -15.86
N VAL A 116 19.39 -11.89 -16.02
CA VAL A 116 18.88 -11.40 -17.32
C VAL A 116 19.76 -10.34 -17.98
N LEU A 117 20.73 -9.78 -17.25
CA LEU A 117 21.68 -8.79 -17.76
C LEU A 117 22.93 -9.42 -18.35
N LEU A 118 23.14 -10.72 -18.19
CA LEU A 118 24.28 -11.43 -18.76
C LEU A 118 24.08 -11.59 -20.27
N LEU A 119 25.10 -11.23 -21.03
CA LEU A 119 25.14 -11.42 -22.47
C LEU A 119 26.22 -12.44 -22.82
N TYR A 120 26.19 -12.93 -24.06
CA TYR A 120 27.20 -13.84 -24.60
C TYR A 120 27.85 -13.21 -25.83
N ASP A 121 29.16 -13.33 -25.95
CA ASP A 121 29.87 -12.98 -27.19
C ASP A 121 29.73 -14.09 -28.25
N ASP A 122 30.27 -13.87 -29.45
CA ASP A 122 30.25 -14.84 -30.55
C ASP A 122 31.00 -16.15 -30.21
N ASN A 123 31.83 -16.16 -29.18
CA ASN A 123 32.55 -17.32 -28.67
C ASN A 123 31.85 -17.97 -27.46
N ASN A 124 30.59 -17.60 -27.20
CA ASN A 124 29.78 -18.07 -26.07
C ASN A 124 30.40 -17.76 -24.69
N ARG A 125 31.20 -16.70 -24.59
CA ARG A 125 31.75 -16.21 -23.32
C ARG A 125 30.81 -15.20 -22.69
N ILE A 126 30.68 -15.27 -21.37
CA ILE A 126 29.82 -14.37 -20.60
C ILE A 126 30.40 -12.95 -20.64
N ILE A 127 29.57 -12.00 -21.08
CA ILE A 127 29.82 -10.56 -20.98
C ILE A 127 29.03 -10.04 -19.79
N TYR A 128 29.76 -9.65 -18.74
CA TYR A 128 29.17 -9.07 -17.54
C TYR A 128 28.74 -7.61 -17.75
N PRO A 129 27.58 -7.21 -17.20
CA PRO A 129 27.06 -5.86 -17.35
C PRO A 129 27.90 -4.83 -16.60
N GLN A 130 27.81 -3.58 -17.04
CA GLN A 130 28.38 -2.45 -16.30
C GLN A 130 27.60 -2.22 -15.00
N LEU A 131 28.28 -1.77 -13.94
CA LEU A 131 27.65 -1.48 -12.64
C LEU A 131 26.46 -0.51 -12.75
N PHE A 132 26.55 0.46 -13.65
CA PHE A 132 25.45 1.38 -13.93
C PHE A 132 24.20 0.70 -14.51
N THR A 133 24.37 -0.34 -15.32
CA THR A 133 23.27 -1.16 -15.86
C THR A 133 22.63 -1.97 -14.73
N ILE A 134 23.44 -2.55 -13.84
CA ILE A 134 22.96 -3.27 -12.65
C ILE A 134 22.15 -2.33 -11.76
N LYS A 135 22.64 -1.11 -11.48
CA LYS A 135 21.91 -0.07 -10.74
C LYS A 135 20.52 0.19 -11.31
N LYS A 136 20.40 0.35 -12.64
CA LYS A 136 19.11 0.60 -13.29
C LYS A 136 18.14 -0.56 -13.11
N LYS A 137 18.63 -1.80 -13.24
CA LYS A 137 17.81 -3.00 -13.01
C LYS A 137 17.36 -3.07 -11.55
N LEU A 138 18.26 -2.87 -10.59
CA LEU A 138 17.93 -2.85 -9.17
C LEU A 138 16.93 -1.76 -8.79
N LEU A 139 17.04 -0.56 -9.38
CA LEU A 139 16.02 0.48 -9.23
C LEU A 139 14.63 0.02 -9.69
N SER A 140 14.57 -0.79 -10.76
CA SER A 140 13.29 -1.30 -11.27
C SER A 140 12.72 -2.45 -10.43
N VAL A 141 13.56 -3.38 -9.97
CA VAL A 141 13.08 -4.61 -9.30
C VAL A 141 12.96 -4.45 -7.80
N VAL A 142 13.90 -3.75 -7.15
CA VAL A 142 13.94 -3.61 -5.68
C VAL A 142 13.16 -2.40 -5.19
N GLU A 143 13.32 -1.24 -5.83
CA GLU A 143 12.61 -0.02 -5.40
C GLU A 143 11.20 0.08 -5.97
N GLY A 144 10.88 -0.61 -7.07
CA GLY A 144 9.56 -0.60 -7.71
C GLY A 144 9.02 0.78 -8.12
N GLU A 145 9.73 1.87 -7.82
CA GLU A 145 9.33 3.25 -8.05
C GLU A 145 9.90 3.76 -9.36
N LYS A 146 9.34 3.27 -10.46
CA LYS A 146 9.32 3.91 -11.79
C LYS A 146 8.54 3.13 -12.83
N ASP A 147 8.11 1.90 -12.54
CA ASP A 147 7.22 1.19 -13.45
C ASP A 147 5.85 1.90 -13.50
N PRO A 148 5.50 2.53 -14.63
CA PRO A 148 4.25 3.25 -14.73
C PRO A 148 3.03 2.35 -14.58
N TYR A 149 3.13 1.05 -14.90
CA TYR A 149 2.01 0.11 -14.75
C TYR A 149 1.72 -0.19 -13.28
N ARG A 150 2.74 -0.43 -12.46
CA ARG A 150 2.58 -0.59 -11.00
C ARG A 150 2.08 0.68 -10.31
N ILE A 151 2.54 1.86 -10.74
CA ILE A 151 2.02 3.14 -10.20
C ILE A 151 0.55 3.30 -10.60
N LEU A 152 0.19 3.00 -11.85
CA LEU A 152 -1.19 3.05 -12.34
C LEU A 152 -2.10 2.10 -11.55
N GLU A 153 -1.70 0.84 -11.40
CA GLU A 153 -2.43 -0.17 -10.63
C GLU A 153 -2.60 0.27 -9.18
N LYS A 154 -1.53 0.78 -8.56
CA LYS A 154 -1.59 1.30 -7.18
C LYS A 154 -2.58 2.45 -7.03
N ILE A 155 -2.64 3.38 -7.99
CA ILE A 155 -3.63 4.47 -7.95
C ILE A 155 -5.06 3.91 -8.08
N LYS A 156 -5.30 2.97 -9.01
CA LYS A 156 -6.64 2.40 -9.25
C LYS A 156 -7.17 1.52 -8.11
N THR A 157 -6.26 0.89 -7.37
CA THR A 157 -6.60 0.02 -6.23
C THR A 157 -6.59 0.75 -4.90
N LEU A 158 -6.09 2.00 -4.87
CA LEU A 158 -6.07 2.81 -3.66
C LEU A 158 -7.49 3.06 -3.16
N SER A 159 -7.70 2.94 -1.85
CA SER A 159 -9.00 3.18 -1.23
C SER A 159 -8.85 3.89 0.11
N ILE A 160 -9.70 4.88 0.38
CA ILE A 160 -9.67 5.62 1.64
C ILE A 160 -10.04 4.72 2.82
N SER A 161 -9.23 4.79 3.88
CA SER A 161 -9.51 4.10 5.13
C SER A 161 -10.56 4.86 5.96
N SER A 162 -11.35 4.14 6.76
CA SER A 162 -12.37 4.73 7.64
C SER A 162 -11.80 5.73 8.65
N LYS A 163 -10.53 5.58 9.04
CA LYS A 163 -9.82 6.46 9.99
C LYS A 163 -9.05 7.61 9.32
N GLN A 164 -8.94 7.60 7.99
CA GLN A 164 -8.17 8.59 7.24
C GLN A 164 -9.07 9.78 6.85
N SER A 165 -8.59 11.00 7.03
CA SER A 165 -9.26 12.20 6.53
C SER A 165 -9.20 12.26 5.01
N ILE A 166 -10.20 12.86 4.35
CA ILE A 166 -10.16 12.99 2.89
C ILE A 166 -9.03 13.89 2.40
N VAL A 167 -8.64 14.90 3.19
CA VAL A 167 -7.50 15.78 2.88
C VAL A 167 -6.19 14.98 2.85
N ASP A 168 -5.96 14.13 3.85
CA ASP A 168 -4.75 13.28 3.90
C ASP A 168 -4.74 12.25 2.78
N PHE A 169 -5.89 11.65 2.49
CA PHE A 169 -6.06 10.74 1.38
C PHE A 169 -5.77 11.42 0.03
N ASN A 170 -6.35 12.60 -0.21
CA ASN A 170 -6.14 13.37 -1.44
C ASN A 170 -4.68 13.76 -1.62
N ARG A 171 -3.96 14.08 -0.54
CA ARG A 171 -2.52 14.35 -0.59
C ARG A 171 -1.73 13.12 -1.06
N GLU A 172 -2.07 11.92 -0.55
CA GLU A 172 -1.46 10.66 -0.98
C GLU A 172 -1.78 10.33 -2.44
N TYR A 173 -3.05 10.43 -2.82
CA TYR A 173 -3.51 10.19 -4.19
C TYR A 173 -2.81 11.13 -5.19
N LYS A 174 -2.75 12.44 -4.89
CA LYS A 174 -2.01 13.45 -5.67
C LYS A 174 -0.53 13.11 -5.79
N LYS A 175 0.10 12.61 -4.72
CA LYS A 175 1.52 12.24 -4.72
C LYS A 175 1.79 11.08 -5.69
N LEU A 176 0.95 10.04 -5.68
CA LEU A 176 1.07 8.93 -6.63
C LEU A 176 0.80 9.37 -8.06
N TYR A 177 -0.26 10.16 -8.29
CA TYR A 177 -0.57 10.69 -9.62
C TYR A 177 0.54 11.58 -10.20
N ARG A 178 1.26 12.33 -9.35
CA ARG A 178 2.44 13.11 -9.78
C ARG A 178 3.63 12.24 -10.17
N LYS A 179 3.79 11.06 -9.54
CA LYS A 179 4.83 10.08 -9.90
C LYS A 179 4.52 9.33 -11.21
N LEU A 180 3.26 9.30 -11.64
CA LEU A 180 2.85 8.62 -12.87
C LEU A 180 3.34 9.38 -14.11
N ASP A 181 3.93 8.63 -15.05
CA ASP A 181 4.37 9.11 -16.36
C ASP A 181 3.23 9.84 -17.10
N LYS A 182 3.55 10.96 -17.78
CA LYS A 182 2.56 11.80 -18.47
C LYS A 182 1.67 11.01 -19.45
N LYS A 183 2.23 10.03 -20.16
CA LYS A 183 1.51 9.16 -21.10
C LYS A 183 0.44 8.28 -20.45
N PHE A 184 0.56 7.96 -19.15
CA PHE A 184 -0.39 7.12 -18.43
C PHE A 184 -1.42 7.91 -17.63
N LYS A 185 -1.20 9.21 -17.41
CA LYS A 185 -2.15 10.08 -16.69
C LYS A 185 -3.59 10.05 -17.23
N PRO A 186 -3.83 10.01 -18.56
CA PRO A 186 -5.19 9.90 -19.10
C PRO A 186 -5.95 8.63 -18.70
N ALA A 187 -5.24 7.59 -18.23
CA ALA A 187 -5.86 6.33 -17.78
C ALA A 187 -6.47 6.42 -16.36
N ILE A 188 -6.23 7.52 -15.64
CA ILE A 188 -6.84 7.84 -14.34
C ILE A 188 -7.90 8.92 -14.57
N THR A 189 -9.12 8.61 -14.18
CA THR A 189 -10.29 9.47 -14.35
C THR A 189 -10.90 9.88 -13.02
N VAL A 190 -11.82 10.85 -13.02
CA VAL A 190 -12.64 11.19 -11.85
C VAL A 190 -13.40 9.97 -11.34
N PHE A 191 -13.81 9.05 -12.23
CA PHE A 191 -14.47 7.80 -11.83
C PHE A 191 -13.55 6.90 -10.98
N ASP A 192 -12.28 6.73 -11.38
CA ASP A 192 -11.31 5.96 -10.58
C ASP A 192 -11.14 6.61 -9.18
N TYR A 193 -11.05 7.94 -9.13
CA TYR A 193 -10.96 8.66 -7.85
C TYR A 193 -12.24 8.49 -7.00
N VAL A 194 -13.43 8.65 -7.56
CA VAL A 194 -14.70 8.45 -6.85
C VAL A 194 -14.79 7.04 -6.26
N ASN A 195 -14.35 6.02 -7.00
CA ASN A 195 -14.29 4.65 -6.49
C ASN A 195 -13.33 4.51 -5.30
N SER A 196 -12.21 5.22 -5.33
CA SER A 196 -11.22 5.22 -4.25
C SER A 196 -11.78 5.82 -2.95
N ILE A 197 -12.74 6.76 -3.06
CA ILE A 197 -13.41 7.39 -1.91
C ILE A 197 -14.86 6.93 -1.70
N LYS A 198 -15.27 5.82 -2.31
CA LYS A 198 -16.68 5.37 -2.32
C LYS A 198 -17.34 5.23 -0.93
N SER A 199 -16.55 5.03 0.11
CA SER A 199 -17.02 4.95 1.50
C SER A 199 -17.36 6.32 2.11
N ARG A 200 -17.01 7.42 1.45
CA ARG A 200 -17.31 8.80 1.84
C ARG A 200 -18.45 9.35 0.99
N SER A 201 -19.68 9.04 1.38
CA SER A 201 -20.88 9.34 0.59
C SER A 201 -21.05 10.83 0.27
N GLU A 202 -20.78 11.72 1.24
CA GLU A 202 -20.96 13.16 1.06
C GLU A 202 -19.91 13.78 0.14
N ALA A 203 -18.66 13.34 0.26
CA ALA A 203 -17.61 13.71 -0.68
C ALA A 203 -17.97 13.27 -2.11
N CYS A 204 -18.44 12.02 -2.27
CA CYS A 204 -18.90 11.53 -3.57
C CYS A 204 -20.06 12.37 -4.11
N LYS A 205 -21.03 12.73 -3.27
CA LYS A 205 -22.20 13.54 -3.64
C LYS A 205 -21.79 14.89 -4.21
N GLY A 206 -20.80 15.55 -3.60
CA GLY A 206 -20.26 16.82 -4.10
C GLY A 206 -19.75 16.71 -5.54
N ILE A 207 -19.00 15.66 -5.86
CA ILE A 207 -18.47 15.44 -7.21
C ILE A 207 -19.60 15.19 -8.22
N HIS A 208 -20.59 14.35 -7.87
CA HIS A 208 -21.68 13.97 -8.78
C HIS A 208 -22.62 15.13 -9.10
N VAL A 209 -23.02 15.92 -8.09
CA VAL A 209 -23.95 17.05 -8.28
C VAL A 209 -23.34 18.09 -9.20
N ASN A 210 -22.02 18.32 -9.09
CA ASN A 210 -21.30 19.27 -9.93
C ASN A 210 -20.89 18.69 -11.29
N LYS A 211 -21.20 17.42 -11.58
CA LYS A 211 -20.83 16.73 -12.84
C LYS A 211 -19.34 16.89 -13.19
N CYS A 212 -18.49 16.84 -12.17
CA CYS A 212 -17.08 17.16 -12.28
C CYS A 212 -16.33 16.16 -13.18
N THR A 213 -15.51 16.68 -14.09
CA THR A 213 -14.68 15.88 -15.02
C THR A 213 -13.18 16.08 -14.81
N ASP A 214 -12.78 17.11 -14.07
CA ASP A 214 -11.37 17.37 -13.74
C ASP A 214 -10.99 16.77 -12.38
N LEU A 215 -9.82 16.16 -12.29
CA LEU A 215 -9.36 15.53 -11.05
C LEU A 215 -9.05 16.55 -9.95
N ASN A 216 -8.50 17.73 -10.28
CA ASN A 216 -8.16 18.71 -9.26
C ASN A 216 -9.43 19.30 -8.64
N GLU A 217 -10.39 19.66 -9.47
CA GLU A 217 -11.72 20.10 -9.03
C GLU A 217 -12.41 19.01 -8.18
N ALA A 218 -12.31 17.74 -8.58
CA ALA A 218 -12.90 16.64 -7.82
C ALA A 218 -12.33 16.52 -6.40
N TYR A 219 -11.02 16.73 -6.21
CA TYR A 219 -10.40 16.73 -4.87
C TYR A 219 -10.96 17.87 -4.00
N GLU A 220 -11.08 19.07 -4.56
CA GLU A 220 -11.57 20.25 -3.83
C GLU A 220 -13.05 20.13 -3.46
N LEU A 221 -13.88 19.62 -4.38
CA LEU A 221 -15.30 19.34 -4.11
C LEU A 221 -15.46 18.28 -3.03
N ALA A 222 -14.67 17.21 -3.08
CA ALA A 222 -14.70 16.14 -2.08
C ALA A 222 -14.39 16.67 -0.68
N GLU A 223 -13.31 17.46 -0.54
CA GLU A 223 -12.92 18.10 0.72
C GLU A 223 -14.00 19.05 1.24
N ARG A 224 -14.53 19.92 0.39
CA ARG A 224 -15.55 20.91 0.77
C ARG A 224 -16.85 20.27 1.25
N TYR A 225 -17.34 19.24 0.55
CA TYR A 225 -18.60 18.59 0.90
C TYR A 225 -18.48 17.75 2.17
N GLU A 226 -17.34 17.07 2.38
CA GLU A 226 -17.11 16.35 3.63
C GLU A 226 -16.97 17.32 4.81
N GLU A 227 -16.23 18.42 4.64
CA GLU A 227 -16.10 19.46 5.67
C GLU A 227 -17.46 20.08 6.02
N ALA A 228 -18.27 20.42 5.03
CA ALA A 228 -19.62 20.95 5.25
C ALA A 228 -20.47 19.93 6.03
N HIS A 229 -20.47 18.66 5.62
CA HIS A 229 -21.22 17.62 6.32
C HIS A 229 -20.79 17.49 7.78
N LEU A 230 -19.48 17.49 8.06
CA LEU A 230 -18.97 17.45 9.42
C LEU A 230 -19.47 18.67 10.22
N LYS A 231 -19.29 19.89 9.70
CA LYS A 231 -19.75 21.13 10.37
C LYS A 231 -21.25 21.11 10.69
N TYR A 232 -22.11 20.69 9.77
CA TYR A 232 -23.55 20.67 9.98
C TYR A 232 -24.05 19.44 10.75
N SER A 233 -23.31 18.33 10.75
CA SER A 233 -23.65 17.14 11.55
C SER A 233 -23.39 17.35 13.05
N TYR A 234 -22.37 18.14 13.42
CA TYR A 234 -22.12 18.52 14.82
C TYR A 234 -23.08 19.58 15.36
N HIS A 235 -23.89 20.21 14.48
CA HIS A 235 -24.86 21.25 14.84
C HIS A 235 -26.31 20.80 14.78
N LYS A 236 -26.62 19.49 14.73
CA LYS A 236 -27.99 19.05 15.04
C LYS A 236 -28.29 19.45 16.49
N PRO A 237 -29.20 20.41 16.74
CA PRO A 237 -29.69 20.61 18.09
C PRO A 237 -30.36 19.30 18.49
N THR A 238 -30.07 18.79 19.68
CA THR A 238 -30.92 17.79 20.32
C THR A 238 -32.22 18.48 20.73
N SER A 239 -33.03 18.90 19.76
CA SER A 239 -34.43 19.21 20.00
C SER A 239 -35.17 17.89 20.06
N SER A 240 -35.14 17.28 21.24
CA SER A 240 -36.17 16.35 21.70
C SER A 240 -37.49 17.11 21.83
N THR A 241 -38.08 17.53 20.71
CA THR A 241 -39.48 17.89 20.68
C THR A 241 -40.23 16.62 20.29
N SER A 242 -40.63 15.87 21.33
CA SER A 242 -41.66 14.86 21.24
C SER A 242 -42.96 15.51 20.75
N HIS A 243 -43.11 15.68 19.44
CA HIS A 243 -44.43 15.88 18.85
C HIS A 243 -45.12 14.52 18.78
N TYR A 244 -45.91 14.23 19.81
CA TYR A 244 -46.98 13.26 19.73
C TYR A 244 -47.84 13.61 18.51
N PHE A 245 -47.67 12.86 17.42
CA PHE A 245 -48.64 12.87 16.33
C PHE A 245 -49.92 12.22 16.85
N HIS A 246 -50.88 13.05 17.26
CA HIS A 246 -52.24 12.61 17.48
C HIS A 246 -52.81 12.19 16.13
N GLN A 247 -52.89 10.89 15.86
CA GLN A 247 -53.61 10.35 14.72
C GLN A 247 -55.10 10.58 14.94
N ASN A 248 -55.63 11.71 14.46
CA ASN A 248 -57.07 11.85 14.28
C ASN A 248 -57.50 10.98 13.10
N LYS A 249 -58.09 9.85 13.45
CA LYS A 249 -58.78 8.88 12.60
C LYS A 249 -59.88 9.60 11.81
N ILE A 250 -59.62 9.95 10.55
CA ILE A 250 -60.67 10.46 9.66
C ILE A 250 -61.62 9.31 9.34
N GLN A 251 -62.81 9.35 9.95
CA GLN A 251 -63.95 8.55 9.53
C GLN A 251 -64.48 9.13 8.20
N LEU A 252 -64.45 8.31 7.15
CA LEU A 252 -65.10 8.60 5.87
C LEU A 252 -66.62 8.52 6.06
N ASN A 253 -67.30 9.68 6.07
CA ASN A 253 -68.72 9.75 5.78
C ASN A 253 -68.95 10.55 4.49
N ARG A 254 -69.56 9.86 3.51
CA ARG A 254 -70.08 10.38 2.25
C ARG A 254 -71.33 11.22 2.48
N SER A 255 -71.40 12.42 1.87
CA SER A 255 -72.61 12.91 1.17
C SER A 255 -72.39 14.24 0.42
N ASN A 256 -72.43 14.13 -0.92
CA ASN A 256 -72.87 15.02 -2.01
C ASN A 256 -73.07 16.56 -1.89
N THR A 257 -72.36 17.26 -2.82
CA THR A 257 -72.75 18.40 -3.73
C THR A 257 -72.79 19.87 -3.20
N PRO A 258 -72.72 20.93 -4.06
CA PRO A 258 -71.53 21.47 -4.74
C PRO A 258 -71.39 23.03 -4.65
N ASN A 259 -70.33 23.61 -5.25
CA ASN A 259 -69.96 25.06 -5.34
C ASN A 259 -69.47 25.72 -4.03
N ASP A 260 -68.50 26.65 -3.99
CA ASP A 260 -68.07 27.64 -4.97
C ASP A 260 -66.55 27.91 -4.94
N ASN A 261 -66.11 28.39 -6.10
CA ASN A 261 -64.85 29.02 -6.47
C ASN A 261 -64.25 29.99 -5.42
N MET A 262 -62.93 29.88 -5.13
CA MET A 262 -62.04 31.06 -5.00
C MET A 262 -60.54 30.66 -4.97
N ASN A 263 -59.82 31.14 -5.99
CA ASN A 263 -58.43 31.62 -5.99
C ASN A 263 -57.30 30.76 -5.38
N ARG A 264 -56.57 30.08 -6.27
CA ARG A 264 -55.22 29.57 -6.05
C ARG A 264 -54.20 30.65 -6.43
N LYS A 265 -53.55 31.28 -5.44
CA LYS A 265 -52.34 32.11 -5.67
C LYS A 265 -51.26 31.83 -4.60
N VAL A 266 -50.10 31.40 -5.12
CA VAL A 266 -48.72 31.58 -4.61
C VAL A 266 -48.29 30.89 -3.32
N THR A 267 -47.45 29.85 -3.45
CA THR A 267 -46.11 29.81 -2.80
C THR A 267 -45.19 28.82 -3.54
N LYS A 268 -44.48 29.31 -4.57
CA LYS A 268 -43.33 28.61 -5.19
C LYS A 268 -42.11 29.54 -5.38
N GLU A 269 -42.10 30.70 -4.73
CA GLU A 269 -41.08 31.74 -4.93
C GLU A 269 -40.17 32.02 -3.71
N SER A 270 -40.19 31.17 -2.68
CA SER A 270 -39.31 31.32 -1.50
C SER A 270 -38.11 30.36 -1.47
N HIS A 271 -37.82 29.66 -2.57
CA HIS A 271 -36.64 28.77 -2.65
C HIS A 271 -35.77 28.97 -3.89
N VAL A 272 -36.17 29.86 -4.80
CA VAL A 272 -35.39 30.17 -6.01
C VAL A 272 -34.61 31.48 -5.84
N LYS A 273 -35.06 32.40 -4.99
CA LYS A 273 -34.42 33.71 -4.82
C LYS A 273 -33.22 33.74 -3.87
N GLU A 274 -33.07 32.74 -2.99
CA GLU A 274 -31.96 32.70 -2.01
C GLU A 274 -30.70 32.01 -2.56
N MET A 275 -30.78 31.37 -3.73
CA MET A 275 -29.65 30.71 -4.40
C MET A 275 -29.05 31.56 -5.53
N GLU A 276 -29.75 32.59 -6.04
CA GLU A 276 -29.22 33.51 -7.07
C GLU A 276 -28.40 34.68 -6.46
N ASP A 277 -28.67 35.08 -5.21
CA ASP A 277 -27.91 36.14 -4.52
C ASP A 277 -26.50 35.74 -4.08
N LEU A 278 -26.17 34.44 -4.06
CA LEU A 278 -24.81 33.96 -3.78
C LEU A 278 -23.90 33.94 -5.02
N THR A 279 -24.46 34.08 -6.22
CA THR A 279 -23.70 34.14 -7.48
C THR A 279 -23.32 35.55 -7.93
N GLN A 280 -23.86 36.61 -7.31
CA GLN A 280 -23.57 38.00 -7.67
C GLN A 280 -22.55 38.69 -6.73
N GLY A 281 -21.94 37.95 -5.79
CA GLY A 281 -20.92 38.45 -4.85
C GLY A 281 -19.46 38.24 -5.25
N VAL A 282 -19.17 37.72 -6.46
CA VAL A 282 -17.80 37.43 -6.93
C VAL A 282 -17.47 38.16 -8.24
N LYS A 283 -18.08 39.33 -8.47
CA LYS A 283 -17.70 40.19 -9.61
C LYS A 283 -17.20 41.59 -9.25
N GLU A 284 -17.01 41.86 -7.96
CA GLU A 284 -16.28 43.03 -7.47
C GLU A 284 -15.43 42.63 -6.27
N MET A 285 -14.26 42.00 -6.54
CA MET A 285 -13.01 42.07 -5.76
C MET A 285 -11.88 41.41 -6.54
#